data_AF-A0AAU0R9C3-F1
#
_entry.id   AF-A0AAU0R9C3-F1
#
_cell.length_a   1.000
_cell.length_b   1.000
_cell.length_c   1.000
_cell.angle_alpha   90.00
_cell.angle_beta   90.00
_cell.angle_gamma   90.00
#
_symmetry.space_group_name_H-M   'P 1'
#
loop_
_entity.id
_entity.type
_entity.pdbx_description
1 polymer ?
#
loop_
_entity_poly.entity_id
_entity_poly.type
_entity_poly.pdbx_seq_one_letter_code
_entity_poly.pdbx_strand_id
1 'polypeptide(L)'
;MTTAIAQQYIDGRMRELGYTNSYYIRLRHYVLRPRQTVTILADSHMFLLINPAVMIRVQSAFGIYDLTVDTVNELQYEHMGNIEVENYANHRQHIEFLQVIIHP
;
A
#
# COMPACT_ATOMS: atom_id res chain seq x y z
N MET A 1 -5.41 6.40 5.05
CA MET A 1 -4.62 6.37 6.31
C MET A 1 -3.60 7.50 6.32
N THR A 2 -3.41 8.18 7.46
CA THR A 2 -2.37 9.23 7.61
C THR A 2 -1.03 8.61 7.99
N THR A 3 0.08 9.32 7.74
CA THR A 3 1.43 8.84 8.07
C THR A 3 1.61 8.51 9.56
N ALA A 4 1.02 9.30 10.46
CA ALA A 4 1.12 9.07 11.91
C ALA A 4 0.43 7.78 12.34
N ILE A 5 -0.79 7.52 11.82
CA ILE A 5 -1.52 6.27 12.07
C ILE A 5 -0.77 5.10 11.43
N ALA A 6 -0.20 5.29 10.25
CA ALA A 6 0.57 4.27 9.55
C ALA A 6 1.81 3.82 10.34
N GLN A 7 2.55 4.74 10.96
CA GLN A 7 3.69 4.40 11.81
C GLN A 7 3.27 3.54 13.01
N GLN A 8 2.21 3.95 13.71
CA GLN A 8 1.66 3.19 14.85
C GLN A 8 1.19 1.80 14.43
N TYR A 9 0.53 1.70 13.28
CA TYR A 9 0.09 0.44 12.70
C TYR A 9 1.27 -0.48 12.41
N ILE A 10 2.31 0.02 11.73
CA ILE A 10 3.53 -0.75 11.41
C ILE A 10 4.19 -1.27 12.68
N ASP A 11 4.34 -0.42 13.69
CA ASP A 11 4.99 -0.81 14.95
C ASP A 11 4.20 -1.91 15.69
N GLY A 12 2.87 -1.84 15.67
CA GLY A 12 2.00 -2.89 16.19
C GLY A 12 2.11 -4.18 15.38
N ARG A 13 2.02 -4.07 14.05
CA ARG A 13 2.07 -5.21 13.13
C ARG A 13 3.40 -5.96 13.18
N MET A 14 4.52 -5.25 13.18
CA MET A 14 5.85 -5.86 13.27
C MET A 14 6.08 -6.52 14.63
N ARG A 15 5.50 -5.97 15.71
CA ARG A 15 5.51 -6.62 17.03
C ARG A 15 4.73 -7.93 17.02
N GLU A 16 3.53 -7.95 16.44
CA GLU A 16 2.70 -9.16 16.31
C GLU A 16 3.39 -10.25 15.49
N LEU A 17 4.12 -9.86 14.43
CA LEU A 17 4.85 -10.77 13.56
C LEU A 17 6.23 -11.20 14.13
N GLY A 18 6.64 -10.68 15.29
CA GLY A 18 7.90 -11.03 15.94
C GLY A 18 9.14 -10.32 15.40
N TYR A 19 8.98 -9.30 14.55
CA TYR A 19 10.06 -8.51 13.95
C TYR A 19 10.33 -7.20 14.67
N THR A 20 10.08 -7.11 15.98
CA THR A 20 10.34 -5.88 16.75
C THR A 20 11.80 -5.45 16.58
N ASN A 21 12.04 -4.22 16.12
CA ASN A 21 13.36 -3.66 15.80
C ASN A 21 14.14 -4.37 14.67
N SER A 22 13.50 -5.29 13.93
CA SER A 22 14.09 -6.06 12.82
C SER A 22 13.47 -5.69 11.47
N TYR A 23 13.16 -4.41 11.28
CA TYR A 23 12.71 -3.84 10.01
C TYR A 23 13.20 -2.41 9.85
N TYR A 24 13.15 -1.91 8.62
CA TYR A 24 13.22 -0.49 8.35
C TYR A 24 12.10 -0.08 7.37
N ILE A 25 11.75 1.20 7.40
CA ILE A 25 10.67 1.77 6.58
C ILE A 25 11.28 2.65 5.49
N ARG A 26 10.76 2.54 4.27
CA ARG A 26 11.04 3.45 3.15
C ARG A 26 9.76 4.08 2.66
N LEU A 27 9.76 5.40 2.49
CA LEU A 27 8.71 6.07 1.73
C LEU A 27 8.88 5.74 0.24
N ARG A 28 7.78 5.32 -0.39
CA ARG A 28 7.71 5.06 -1.83
C ARG A 28 6.67 5.99 -2.42
N HIS A 29 7.04 6.72 -3.46
CA HIS A 29 6.16 7.65 -4.15
C HIS A 29 6.14 7.30 -5.62
N TYR A 30 4.97 6.89 -6.13
CA TYR A 30 4.79 6.58 -7.54
C TYR A 30 3.94 7.65 -8.21
N VAL A 31 4.32 7.99 -9.44
CA VAL A 31 3.60 8.92 -10.30
C VAL A 31 2.98 8.12 -11.44
N LEU A 32 1.65 8.06 -11.47
CA LEU A 32 0.90 7.33 -12.47
C LEU A 32 0.33 8.30 -13.50
N ARG A 33 0.58 8.01 -14.78
CA ARG A 33 -0.08 8.66 -15.91
C ARG A 33 -1.59 8.35 -15.88
N PRO A 34 -2.42 9.14 -16.59
CA PRO A 34 -3.82 8.80 -16.78
C PRO A 34 -3.97 7.38 -17.35
N ARG A 35 -4.93 6.61 -16.83
CA ARG A 35 -5.24 5.24 -17.28
C ARG A 35 -4.06 4.28 -17.24
N GLN A 36 -3.09 4.53 -16.35
CA GLN A 36 -1.92 3.68 -16.21
C GLN A 36 -2.14 2.65 -15.10
N THR A 37 -1.77 1.41 -15.41
CA THR A 37 -1.57 0.35 -14.42
C THR A 37 -0.08 0.05 -14.27
N VAL A 38 0.38 -0.13 -13.04
CA VAL A 38 1.74 -0.56 -12.72
C VAL A 38 1.68 -1.75 -11.77
N THR A 39 2.63 -2.68 -11.93
CA THR A 39 2.80 -3.80 -11.01
C THR A 39 4.04 -3.55 -10.15
N ILE A 40 3.89 -3.67 -8.84
CA ILE A 40 4.96 -3.61 -7.86
C ILE A 40 5.19 -5.03 -7.35
N LEU A 41 6.42 -5.53 -7.54
CA LEU A 41 6.87 -6.79 -6.96
C LEU A 41 7.36 -6.49 -5.54
N ALA A 42 6.55 -6.83 -4.54
CA ALA A 42 6.87 -6.59 -3.14
C ALA A 42 7.56 -7.79 -2.47
N ASP A 43 7.50 -9.00 -3.05
CA ASP A 43 8.03 -10.24 -2.46
C ASP A 43 7.62 -10.40 -0.99
N SER A 44 8.58 -10.38 -0.06
CA SER A 44 8.38 -10.44 1.40
C SER A 44 8.17 -9.08 2.07
N HIS A 45 8.26 -7.98 1.32
CA HIS A 45 8.07 -6.64 1.84
C HIS A 45 6.59 -6.31 1.97
N MET A 46 6.25 -5.61 3.05
CA MET A 46 4.92 -5.08 3.27
C MET A 46 4.83 -3.66 2.73
N PHE A 47 3.79 -3.36 1.96
CA PHE A 47 3.48 -2.03 1.49
C PHE A 47 2.20 -1.55 2.15
N LEU A 48 2.29 -0.40 2.81
CA LEU A 48 1.19 0.19 3.52
C LEU A 48 0.78 1.50 2.83
N LEU A 49 -0.42 1.52 2.25
CA LEU A 49 -0.95 2.67 1.51
C LEU A 49 -1.23 3.85 2.44
N ILE A 50 -0.65 5.01 2.13
CA ILE A 50 -0.85 6.25 2.88
C ILE A 50 -1.42 7.34 1.98
N ASN A 51 -2.20 8.25 2.57
CA ASN A 51 -2.78 9.40 1.89
C ASN A 51 -3.42 9.07 0.51
N PRO A 52 -4.24 8.00 0.39
CA PRO A 52 -4.71 7.56 -0.92
C PRO A 52 -5.59 8.62 -1.59
N ALA A 53 -5.37 8.79 -2.88
CA ALA A 53 -6.23 9.61 -3.73
C ALA A 53 -7.52 8.87 -4.10
N VAL A 54 -8.56 9.63 -4.45
CA VAL A 54 -9.70 9.10 -5.18
C VAL A 54 -9.26 8.63 -6.57
N MET A 55 -10.00 7.69 -7.15
CA MET A 55 -9.73 7.18 -8.49
C MET A 55 -8.45 6.33 -8.66
N ILE A 56 -7.94 5.80 -7.55
CA ILE A 56 -6.89 4.79 -7.49
C ILE A 56 -7.50 3.46 -7.08
N ARG A 57 -7.05 2.39 -7.74
CA ARG A 57 -7.22 1.02 -7.27
C ARG A 57 -5.85 0.44 -6.89
N VAL A 58 -5.75 -0.15 -5.71
CA VAL A 58 -4.62 -0.96 -5.29
C VAL A 58 -5.12 -2.35 -4.98
N GLN A 59 -4.54 -3.38 -5.59
CA GLN A 59 -4.98 -4.75 -5.40
C GLN A 59 -3.80 -5.69 -5.23
N SER A 60 -3.93 -6.62 -4.31
CA SER A 60 -3.03 -7.76 -4.15
C SER A 60 -3.81 -8.99 -3.69
N ALA A 61 -3.12 -10.10 -3.44
CA ALA A 61 -3.75 -11.28 -2.84
C ALA A 61 -4.36 -11.01 -1.44
N PHE A 62 -3.93 -9.93 -0.78
CA PHE A 62 -4.39 -9.54 0.55
C PHE A 62 -5.68 -8.70 0.52
N GLY A 63 -6.08 -8.22 -0.66
CA GLY A 63 -7.35 -7.54 -0.88
C GLY A 63 -7.20 -6.28 -1.73
N ILE A 64 -8.19 -5.40 -1.62
CA ILE A 64 -8.37 -4.25 -2.52
C ILE A 64 -8.58 -2.95 -1.74
N TYR A 65 -7.92 -1.90 -2.21
CA TYR A 65 -8.27 -0.52 -1.95
C TYR A 65 -8.85 0.09 -3.23
N ASP A 66 -10.12 0.48 -3.20
CA ASP A 66 -10.73 1.30 -4.25
C ASP A 66 -12.00 1.90 -3.65
N LEU A 67 -12.13 3.23 -3.61
CA LEU A 67 -13.30 3.87 -3.01
C LEU A 67 -14.60 3.61 -3.77
N THR A 68 -14.52 3.06 -4.98
CA THR A 68 -15.69 2.74 -5.81
C THR A 68 -16.12 1.29 -5.72
N VAL A 69 -15.34 0.42 -5.07
CA VAL A 69 -15.70 -1.00 -4.93
C VAL A 69 -16.82 -1.15 -3.91
N ASP A 70 -17.83 -1.97 -4.26
CA ASP A 70 -18.98 -2.28 -3.42
C ASP A 70 -19.10 -3.78 -3.11
N THR A 71 -18.13 -4.57 -3.58
CA THR A 71 -18.10 -6.03 -3.44
C THR A 71 -17.32 -6.51 -2.21
N VAL A 72 -16.72 -5.60 -1.43
CA VAL A 72 -15.99 -5.92 -0.20
C VAL A 72 -16.48 -5.08 0.97
N ASN A 73 -16.45 -5.67 2.17
CA ASN A 73 -16.88 -5.00 3.41
C ASN A 73 -15.78 -4.15 4.05
N GLU A 74 -14.52 -4.34 3.64
CA GLU A 74 -13.37 -3.63 4.19
C GLU A 74 -12.35 -3.33 3.07
N LEU A 75 -11.92 -2.09 2.97
CA LEU A 75 -10.85 -1.66 2.08
C LEU A 75 -9.50 -1.95 2.73
N GLN A 76 -8.60 -2.59 1.99
CA GLN A 76 -7.30 -2.99 2.49
C GLN A 76 -6.27 -1.90 2.24
N TYR A 77 -5.49 -1.55 3.26
CA TYR A 77 -4.37 -0.62 3.14
C TYR A 77 -3.01 -1.35 3.15
N GLU A 78 -2.97 -2.55 3.72
CA GLU A 78 -1.80 -3.43 3.76
C GLU A 78 -1.80 -4.32 2.51
N HIS A 79 -0.69 -4.32 1.77
CA HIS A 79 -0.50 -5.16 0.60
C HIS A 79 0.89 -5.80 0.58
N MET A 80 0.98 -7.04 0.10
CA MET A 80 2.22 -7.80 -0.07
C MET A 80 2.19 -8.61 -1.37
N GLY A 81 3.33 -9.17 -1.77
CA GLY A 81 3.47 -9.98 -2.98
C GLY A 81 3.34 -9.16 -4.27
N ASN A 82 2.48 -9.59 -5.20
CA ASN A 82 2.21 -8.85 -6.42
C ASN A 82 1.13 -7.80 -6.17
N ILE A 83 1.51 -6.53 -6.27
CA ILE A 83 0.61 -5.39 -6.04
C ILE A 83 0.35 -4.71 -7.37
N GLU A 84 -0.91 -4.69 -7.80
CA GLU A 84 -1.36 -3.93 -8.95
C GLU A 84 -1.89 -2.58 -8.49
N VAL A 85 -1.40 -1.50 -9.12
CA VAL A 85 -1.87 -0.14 -8.88
C VAL A 85 -2.37 0.46 -10.18
N GLU A 86 -3.65 0.81 -10.21
CA GLU A 86 -4.30 1.43 -11.36
C GLU A 86 -4.71 2.87 -11.01
N ASN A 87 -4.35 3.81 -11.89
CA ASN A 87 -4.95 5.13 -11.95
C ASN A 87 -6.04 5.13 -13.02
N TYR A 88 -7.31 5.05 -12.61
CA TYR A 88 -8.44 5.10 -13.53
C TYR A 88 -8.97 6.54 -13.76
N ALA A 89 -8.26 7.56 -13.28
CA ALA A 89 -8.53 8.95 -13.62
C ALA A 89 -8.02 9.32 -15.03
N ASN A 90 -8.52 10.44 -15.54
CA ASN A 90 -8.07 11.07 -16.79
C ASN A 90 -6.92 12.08 -16.59
N HIS A 91 -6.40 12.21 -15.37
CA HIS A 91 -5.27 13.07 -15.01
C HIS A 91 -4.19 12.28 -14.27
N ARG A 92 -3.00 12.87 -14.13
CA ARG A 92 -1.89 12.26 -13.40
C ARG A 92 -2.24 12.14 -11.92
N GLN A 93 -1.92 11.01 -11.32
CA GLN A 93 -2.08 10.80 -9.89
C GLN A 93 -0.78 10.37 -9.23
N HIS A 94 -0.72 10.64 -7.93
CA HIS A 94 0.40 10.34 -7.05
C HIS A 94 -0.10 9.35 -6.01
N ILE A 95 0.67 8.30 -5.76
CA ILE A 95 0.38 7.30 -4.73
C ILE A 95 1.60 7.09 -3.86
N GLU A 96 1.36 7.01 -2.57
CA GLU A 96 2.39 6.91 -1.54
C GLU A 96 2.21 5.63 -0.74
N PHE A 97 3.31 4.94 -0.49
CA PHE A 97 3.35 3.79 0.41
C PHE A 97 4.47 3.96 1.43
N LEU A 98 4.25 3.45 2.63
CA LEU A 98 5.34 3.04 3.50
C LEU A 98 5.67 1.58 3.18
N GLN A 99 6.86 1.36 2.64
CA GLN A 99 7.40 0.02 2.43
C GLN A 99 8.16 -0.41 3.68
N VAL A 100 7.76 -1.53 4.26
CA VAL A 100 8.42 -2.17 5.40
C VAL A 100 9.26 -3.33 4.88
N ILE A 101 10.55 -3.26 5.16
CA ILE A 101 11.53 -4.25 4.73
C ILE A 101 12.08 -4.94 5.98
N ILE A 102 11.70 -6.20 6.14
CA ILE A 102 12.19 -7.07 7.20
C ILE A 102 13.63 -7.46 6.87
N HIS A 103 14.51 -7.40 7.86
CA HIS A 103 15.86 -7.94 7.76
C HIS A 103 16.01 -9.12 8.74
N PRO A 104 16.65 -10.21 8.30
CA PRO A 104 16.91 -11.37 9.16
C PRO A 104 17.88 -11.05 10.31
#